data_AF-A0A822BL86-F1
#
_entry.id   AF-A0A822BL86-F1
#
_cell.length_a   1.000
_cell.length_b   1.000
_cell.length_c   1.000
_cell.angle_alpha   90.00
_cell.angle_beta   90.00
_cell.angle_gamma   90.00
#
_symmetry.space_group_name_H-M   'P 1'
#
loop_
_entity.id
_entity.type
_entity.pdbx_description
1 polymer ?
#
loop_
_entity_poly.entity_id
_entity_poly.type
_entity_poly.pdbx_seq_one_letter_code
_entity_poly.pdbx_strand_id
1 'polypeptide(L)'
;MIYPLIYLYRLLDCQLKTQTIEHSSITVTYIMIGNIYLKKDYFDTYSNNFQRKLDKTKSKENLDTNIKSLENDSQFHTRHLDQALFYFQNLLNKQNINRSVCDIYTILAYISLEQQDYLQALNYFEKLLYKQIEDYTSDYPPVAHTYLIVGDIYDKNGILNQAKQNYKQ
;
A
#
# COMPACT_ATOMS: atom_id res chain seq x y z
N MET A 1 8.80 7.40 -5.98
CA MET A 1 8.47 7.68 -7.40
C MET A 1 7.00 7.31 -7.64
N ILE A 2 6.07 8.28 -7.63
CA ILE A 2 4.59 8.05 -7.56
C ILE A 2 3.92 8.03 -8.95
N TYR A 3 4.64 8.45 -10.00
CA TYR A 3 4.10 8.67 -11.34
C TYR A 3 3.49 7.43 -12.05
N PRO A 4 3.98 6.18 -11.92
CA PRO A 4 3.37 5.08 -12.68
C PRO A 4 2.00 4.63 -12.11
N LEU A 5 1.78 4.77 -10.79
CA LEU A 5 0.57 4.28 -10.13
C LEU A 5 -0.68 5.10 -10.50
N ILE A 6 -0.55 6.43 -10.61
CA ILE A 6 -1.66 7.32 -10.96
C ILE A 6 -2.22 7.03 -12.36
N TYR A 7 -1.37 6.68 -13.33
CA TYR A 7 -1.81 6.34 -14.68
C TYR A 7 -2.56 5.01 -14.71
N LEU A 8 -2.09 4.00 -13.94
CA LEU A 8 -2.78 2.72 -13.82
C LEU A 8 -4.14 2.85 -13.12
N TYR A 9 -4.25 3.72 -12.11
CA TYR A 9 -5.54 4.01 -11.47
C TYR A 9 -6.54 4.67 -12.41
N ARG A 10 -6.08 5.64 -13.21
CA ARG A 10 -6.94 6.24 -14.26
C ARG A 10 -7.36 5.23 -15.33
N LEU A 11 -6.44 4.35 -15.74
CA LEU A 11 -6.75 3.26 -16.66
C LEU A 11 -7.81 2.32 -16.07
N LEU A 12 -7.66 1.96 -14.79
CA LEU A 12 -8.59 1.10 -14.07
C LEU A 12 -9.99 1.72 -14.00
N ASP A 13 -10.10 3.01 -13.72
CA ASP A 13 -11.37 3.75 -13.76
C ASP A 13 -12.04 3.70 -15.14
N CYS A 14 -11.26 3.79 -16.21
CA CYS A 14 -11.78 3.66 -17.58
C CYS A 14 -12.27 2.23 -17.87
N GLN A 15 -11.54 1.22 -17.41
CA GLN A 15 -11.91 -0.18 -17.59
C GLN A 15 -13.18 -0.54 -16.80
N LEU A 16 -13.27 -0.13 -15.53
CA LEU A 16 -14.42 -0.42 -14.66
C LEU A 16 -15.74 0.22 -15.13
N LYS A 17 -15.68 1.27 -15.97
CA LYS A 17 -16.86 1.86 -16.60
C LYS A 17 -17.44 1.03 -17.74
N THR A 18 -16.63 0.18 -18.36
CA THR A 18 -16.99 -0.49 -19.62
C THR A 18 -17.01 -2.02 -19.51
N GLN A 19 -16.42 -2.58 -18.46
CA GLN A 19 -16.17 -4.01 -18.31
C GLN A 19 -16.52 -4.50 -16.89
N THR A 20 -16.89 -5.77 -16.76
CA THR A 20 -17.06 -6.42 -15.46
C THR A 20 -15.70 -6.68 -14.81
N ILE A 21 -15.63 -6.70 -13.47
CA ILE A 21 -14.38 -6.84 -12.69
C ILE A 21 -13.57 -8.10 -13.07
N GLU A 22 -14.24 -9.13 -13.58
CA GLU A 22 -13.63 -10.40 -14.00
C GLU A 22 -12.96 -10.35 -15.38
N HIS A 23 -13.07 -9.22 -16.09
CA HIS A 23 -12.48 -9.07 -17.41
C HIS A 23 -10.94 -9.10 -17.35
N SER A 24 -10.32 -9.81 -18.29
CA SER A 24 -8.87 -10.08 -18.32
C SER A 24 -8.01 -8.81 -18.23
N SER A 25 -8.45 -7.72 -18.88
CA SER A 25 -7.79 -6.40 -18.83
C SER A 25 -7.66 -5.83 -17.41
N ILE A 26 -8.69 -5.94 -16.58
CA ILE A 26 -8.70 -5.43 -15.20
C ILE A 26 -7.74 -6.26 -14.35
N THR A 27 -7.74 -7.58 -14.55
CA THR A 27 -6.76 -8.47 -13.90
C THR A 27 -5.32 -8.09 -14.24
N VAL A 28 -5.03 -7.78 -15.50
CA VAL A 28 -3.69 -7.31 -15.92
C VAL A 28 -3.33 -5.99 -15.25
N THR A 29 -4.26 -5.03 -15.18
CA THR A 29 -4.03 -3.74 -14.51
C THR A 29 -3.70 -3.93 -13.03
N TYR A 30 -4.44 -4.77 -12.30
CA TYR A 30 -4.12 -5.07 -10.90
C TYR A 30 -2.78 -5.81 -10.75
N ILE A 31 -2.46 -6.74 -11.65
CA ILE A 31 -1.14 -7.39 -11.67
C ILE A 31 -0.01 -6.36 -11.79
N MET A 32 -0.15 -5.37 -12.66
CA MET A 32 0.80 -4.28 -12.83
C MET A 32 0.92 -3.40 -11.58
N ILE A 33 -0.20 -3.04 -10.95
CA ILE A 33 -0.22 -2.31 -9.68
C ILE A 33 0.54 -3.10 -8.61
N GLY A 34 0.26 -4.41 -8.48
CA GLY A 34 0.96 -5.28 -7.55
C GLY A 34 2.47 -5.36 -7.81
N ASN A 35 2.88 -5.42 -9.09
CA ASN A 35 4.31 -5.44 -9.44
C ASN A 35 5.02 -4.14 -9.05
N ILE A 36 4.34 -2.99 -9.10
CA ILE A 36 4.88 -1.73 -8.61
C ILE A 36 5.10 -1.81 -7.10
N TYR A 37 4.14 -2.36 -6.35
CA TYR A 37 4.28 -2.56 -4.91
C TYR A 37 5.42 -3.53 -4.56
N LEU A 38 5.59 -4.63 -5.28
CA LEU A 38 6.70 -5.56 -5.06
C LEU A 38 8.07 -4.93 -5.31
N LYS A 39 8.16 -4.05 -6.31
CA LYS A 39 9.40 -3.32 -6.63
C LYS A 39 9.60 -2.07 -5.78
N LYS A 40 8.64 -1.72 -4.93
CA LYS A 40 8.70 -0.49 -4.15
C LYS A 40 9.64 -0.69 -2.98
N ASP A 41 10.85 -0.15 -3.12
CA ASP A 41 11.81 -0.12 -2.02
C ASP A 41 11.31 0.85 -0.92
N TYR A 42 10.94 0.31 0.23
CA TYR A 42 10.28 1.06 1.30
C TYR A 42 11.27 1.89 2.13
N PHE A 43 12.58 1.66 2.00
CA PHE A 43 13.62 2.42 2.69
C PHE A 43 13.62 3.91 2.30
N ASP A 44 13.53 4.21 0.99
CA ASP A 44 13.60 5.59 0.48
C ASP A 44 12.25 6.31 0.42
N THR A 45 11.15 5.57 0.33
CA THR A 45 9.83 6.16 0.04
C THR A 45 9.03 6.54 1.28
N TYR A 46 9.24 5.87 2.41
CA TYR A 46 8.47 6.13 3.63
C TYR A 46 8.90 7.43 4.35
N SER A 47 10.21 7.68 4.47
CA SER A 47 10.74 8.91 5.09
C SER A 47 10.28 10.18 4.34
N ASN A 48 10.31 10.14 3.01
CA ASN A 48 9.92 11.25 2.15
C ASN A 48 8.40 11.53 2.13
N ASN A 49 7.54 10.51 2.22
CA ASN A 49 6.09 10.69 2.18
C ASN A 49 5.53 11.25 3.49
N PHE A 50 6.08 10.83 4.64
CA PHE A 50 5.69 11.38 5.95
C PHE A 50 6.09 12.87 6.08
N GLN A 51 7.31 13.22 5.67
CA GLN A 51 7.77 14.61 5.63
C GLN A 51 6.90 15.47 4.68
N ARG A 52 6.61 15.01 3.46
CA ARG A 52 5.73 15.75 2.53
C ARG A 52 4.30 15.94 3.06
N LYS A 53 3.75 14.98 3.80
CA LYS A 53 2.38 15.10 4.37
C LYS A 53 2.36 16.09 5.53
N LEU A 54 3.41 16.12 6.36
CA LEU A 54 3.62 17.13 7.41
C LEU A 54 3.85 18.54 6.84
N ASP A 55 4.60 18.66 5.74
CA ASP A 55 4.87 19.97 5.10
C ASP A 55 3.61 20.56 4.46
N LYS A 56 2.76 19.73 3.85
CA LYS A 56 1.44 20.14 3.34
C LYS A 56 0.49 20.60 4.43
N THR A 57 0.58 20.04 5.64
CA THR A 57 -0.22 20.52 6.79
C THR A 57 0.25 21.87 7.32
N LYS A 58 1.52 22.25 7.10
CA LYS A 58 2.08 23.56 7.49
C LYS A 58 1.76 24.67 6.49
N SER A 59 1.65 24.36 5.19
CA SER A 59 1.39 25.35 4.13
C SER A 59 -0.10 25.73 3.96
N LYS A 60 -0.88 25.70 5.05
CA LYS A 60 -2.35 25.80 5.06
C LYS A 60 -2.86 27.24 4.94
N GLU A 61 -2.10 28.17 4.35
CA GLU A 61 -2.42 29.60 4.26
C GLU A 61 -2.97 30.08 2.89
N ASN A 62 -3.25 29.18 1.94
CA ASN A 62 -3.92 29.54 0.66
C ASN A 62 -5.11 28.60 0.40
N LEU A 63 -6.29 28.97 0.92
CA LEU A 63 -7.21 27.99 1.55
C LEU A 63 -8.34 27.39 0.70
N ASP A 64 -8.94 28.01 -0.32
CA ASP A 64 -10.24 27.46 -0.81
C ASP A 64 -10.21 26.64 -2.10
N THR A 65 -9.35 26.96 -3.07
CA THR A 65 -9.28 26.21 -4.34
C THR A 65 -8.33 25.02 -4.26
N ASN A 66 -7.19 25.18 -3.56
CA ASN A 66 -6.20 24.12 -3.37
C ASN A 66 -6.68 23.01 -2.42
N ILE A 67 -7.47 23.33 -1.39
CA ILE A 67 -7.97 22.32 -0.46
C ILE A 67 -8.91 21.34 -1.16
N LYS A 68 -9.87 21.83 -1.96
CA LYS A 68 -10.79 20.95 -2.71
C LYS A 68 -10.06 20.05 -3.72
N SER A 69 -9.04 20.56 -4.43
CA SER A 69 -8.25 19.72 -5.33
C SER A 69 -7.41 18.69 -4.58
N LEU A 70 -6.83 19.07 -3.44
CA LEU A 70 -6.03 18.17 -2.60
C LEU A 70 -6.89 17.10 -1.92
N GLU A 71 -8.10 17.46 -1.48
CA GLU A 71 -9.09 16.53 -0.93
C GLU A 71 -9.55 15.53 -1.99
N ASN A 72 -9.85 16.00 -3.20
CA ASN A 72 -10.18 15.13 -4.33
C ASN A 72 -9.04 14.19 -4.71
N ASP A 73 -7.79 14.68 -4.74
CA ASP A 73 -6.62 13.84 -5.02
C ASP A 73 -6.36 12.82 -3.92
N SER A 74 -6.49 13.21 -2.65
CA SER A 74 -6.34 12.30 -1.52
C SER A 74 -7.42 11.23 -1.51
N GLN A 75 -8.68 11.62 -1.74
CA GLN A 75 -9.80 10.68 -1.81
C GLN A 75 -9.67 9.75 -3.02
N PHE A 76 -9.21 10.28 -4.16
CA PHE A 76 -8.87 9.48 -5.34
C PHE A 76 -7.84 8.41 -4.97
N HIS A 77 -6.73 8.79 -4.34
CA HIS A 77 -5.70 7.84 -3.95
C HIS A 77 -6.20 6.80 -2.95
N THR A 78 -6.89 7.22 -1.88
CA THR A 78 -7.43 6.29 -0.87
C THR A 78 -8.39 5.28 -1.49
N ARG A 79 -9.31 5.73 -2.34
CA ARG A 79 -10.26 4.83 -3.01
C ARG A 79 -9.57 3.72 -3.81
N HIS A 80 -8.47 4.04 -4.50
CA HIS A 80 -7.74 3.04 -5.27
C HIS A 80 -6.90 2.09 -4.41
N LEU A 81 -6.43 2.56 -3.25
CA LEU A 81 -5.82 1.68 -2.25
C LEU A 81 -6.84 0.66 -1.75
N ASP A 82 -8.05 1.10 -1.43
CA ASP A 82 -9.13 0.22 -0.96
C ASP A 82 -9.52 -0.82 -2.03
N GLN A 83 -9.64 -0.39 -3.30
CA GLN A 83 -9.92 -1.28 -4.42
C GLN A 83 -8.81 -2.33 -4.63
N ALA A 84 -7.54 -1.91 -4.58
CA ALA A 84 -6.41 -2.82 -4.72
C ALA A 84 -6.36 -3.82 -3.56
N LEU A 85 -6.56 -3.35 -2.33
CA LEU A 85 -6.62 -4.19 -1.14
C LEU A 85 -7.71 -5.25 -1.26
N PHE A 86 -8.93 -4.85 -1.64
CA PHE A 86 -10.05 -5.76 -1.86
C PHE A 86 -9.75 -6.79 -2.96
N TYR A 87 -9.16 -6.37 -4.08
CA TYR A 87 -8.80 -7.26 -5.18
C TYR A 87 -7.80 -8.35 -4.72
N PHE A 88 -6.72 -7.95 -4.04
CA PHE A 88 -5.69 -8.89 -3.59
C PHE A 88 -6.16 -9.79 -2.44
N GLN A 89 -7.05 -9.31 -1.57
CA GLN A 89 -7.71 -10.16 -0.56
C GLN A 89 -8.60 -11.22 -1.24
N ASN A 90 -9.40 -10.83 -2.22
CA ASN A 90 -10.22 -11.78 -2.96
C ASN A 90 -9.37 -12.78 -3.75
N LEU A 91 -8.21 -12.36 -4.25
CA LEU A 91 -7.28 -13.23 -4.94
C LEU A 91 -6.75 -14.34 -4.03
N LEU A 92 -6.53 -14.08 -2.74
CA LEU A 92 -6.15 -15.11 -1.75
C LEU A 92 -7.24 -16.16 -1.52
N ASN A 93 -8.51 -15.80 -1.71
CA ASN A 93 -9.64 -16.71 -1.49
C ASN A 93 -9.93 -17.61 -2.71
N LYS A 94 -9.25 -17.40 -3.84
CA LYS A 94 -9.45 -18.21 -5.05
C LYS A 94 -8.63 -19.51 -4.99
N GLN A 95 -9.23 -20.62 -5.39
CA GLN A 95 -8.57 -21.94 -5.38
C GLN A 95 -7.39 -22.05 -6.37
N ASN A 96 -7.42 -21.30 -7.47
CA ASN A 96 -6.38 -21.31 -8.50
C ASN A 96 -5.69 -19.94 -8.57
N ILE A 97 -4.72 -19.73 -7.68
CA ILE A 97 -3.94 -18.50 -7.65
C ILE A 97 -2.77 -18.63 -8.63
N ASN A 98 -2.76 -17.80 -9.68
CA ASN A 98 -1.66 -17.74 -10.67
C ASN A 98 -0.49 -16.84 -10.22
N ARG A 99 -0.41 -16.53 -8.94
CA ARG A 99 0.61 -15.67 -8.32
C ARG A 99 0.97 -16.27 -6.97
N SER A 100 2.21 -16.08 -6.54
CA SER A 100 2.63 -16.52 -5.22
C SER A 100 1.79 -15.89 -4.11
N VAL A 101 1.48 -16.69 -3.09
CA VAL A 101 0.86 -16.22 -1.85
C VAL A 101 1.76 -15.21 -1.12
N CYS A 102 3.09 -15.40 -1.13
CA CYS A 102 4.06 -14.48 -0.55
C CYS A 102 4.04 -13.11 -1.26
N ASP A 103 3.94 -13.09 -2.59
CA ASP A 103 3.81 -11.84 -3.34
C ASP A 103 2.53 -11.10 -2.93
N ILE A 104 1.42 -11.83 -2.79
CA ILE A 104 0.14 -11.22 -2.42
C ILE A 104 0.20 -10.64 -1.00
N TYR A 105 0.78 -11.36 -0.03
CA TYR A 105 0.98 -10.81 1.32
C TYR A 105 1.90 -9.59 1.33
N THR A 106 2.96 -9.61 0.53
CA THR A 106 3.87 -8.45 0.39
C THR A 106 3.13 -7.23 -0.16
N ILE A 107 2.32 -7.42 -1.21
CA ILE A 107 1.52 -6.34 -1.81
C ILE A 107 0.50 -5.80 -0.80
N LEU A 108 -0.23 -6.66 -0.11
CA LEU A 108 -1.22 -6.27 0.89
C LEU A 108 -0.58 -5.49 2.04
N ALA A 109 0.54 -5.95 2.57
CA ALA A 109 1.26 -5.27 3.63
C ALA A 109 1.69 -3.86 3.20
N TYR A 110 2.21 -3.72 1.98
CA TYR A 110 2.62 -2.43 1.45
C TYR A 110 1.47 -1.47 1.15
N ILE A 111 0.30 -1.98 0.72
CA ILE A 111 -0.90 -1.15 0.55
C ILE A 111 -1.39 -0.66 1.92
N SER A 112 -1.43 -1.52 2.94
CA SER A 112 -1.81 -1.12 4.31
C SER A 112 -0.85 -0.09 4.90
N LEU A 113 0.45 -0.17 4.58
CA LEU A 113 1.42 0.88 4.96
C LEU A 113 1.14 2.22 4.27
N GLU A 114 0.75 2.22 3.00
CA GLU A 114 0.34 3.46 2.31
C GLU A 114 -0.94 4.07 2.93
N GLN A 115 -1.86 3.22 3.39
CA GLN A 115 -3.06 3.63 4.13
C GLN A 115 -2.76 4.08 5.57
N GLN A 116 -1.54 3.90 6.07
CA GLN A 116 -1.15 4.15 7.46
C GLN A 116 -1.86 3.22 8.47
N ASP A 117 -2.37 2.08 8.00
CA ASP A 117 -2.88 1.01 8.87
C ASP A 117 -1.74 0.06 9.25
N TYR A 118 -0.96 0.49 10.25
CA TYR A 118 0.21 -0.25 10.71
C TYR A 118 -0.14 -1.61 11.31
N LEU A 119 -1.30 -1.74 11.95
CA LEU A 119 -1.73 -3.01 12.54
C LEU A 119 -2.03 -4.04 11.45
N GLN A 120 -2.74 -3.62 10.41
CA GLN A 120 -3.03 -4.50 9.28
C GLN A 120 -1.77 -4.84 8.49
N ALA A 121 -0.86 -3.87 8.29
CA ALA A 121 0.42 -4.13 7.65
C ALA A 121 1.25 -5.18 8.41
N LEU A 122 1.34 -5.07 9.75
CA LEU A 122 2.03 -6.04 10.59
C LEU A 122 1.44 -7.45 10.46
N ASN A 123 0.11 -7.57 10.50
CA ASN A 123 -0.58 -8.86 10.32
C ASN A 123 -0.23 -9.52 8.97
N TYR A 124 -0.14 -8.74 7.89
CA TYR A 124 0.28 -9.30 6.59
C TYR A 124 1.77 -9.67 6.55
N PHE A 125 2.65 -8.89 7.18
CA PHE A 125 4.06 -9.25 7.30
C PHE A 125 4.29 -10.50 8.15
N GLU A 126 3.51 -10.71 9.22
CA GLU A 126 3.55 -11.96 10.00
C GLU A 126 3.16 -13.17 9.15
N LYS A 127 2.08 -13.06 8.37
CA LYS A 127 1.65 -14.13 7.44
C LYS A 127 2.68 -14.39 6.35
N LEU A 128 3.33 -13.35 5.84
CA LEU A 128 4.44 -13.46 4.90
C LEU A 128 5.62 -14.21 5.54
N LEU A 129 6.04 -13.82 6.75
CA LEU A 129 7.12 -14.49 7.47
C LEU A 129 6.83 -15.97 7.69
N TYR A 130 5.62 -16.31 8.14
CA TYR A 130 5.21 -17.69 8.32
C TYR A 130 5.39 -18.50 7.03
N LYS A 131 4.93 -17.95 5.89
CA LYS A 131 5.08 -18.60 4.58
C LYS A 131 6.52 -18.68 4.10
N GLN A 132 7.33 -17.64 4.29
CA GLN A 132 8.74 -17.63 3.93
C GLN A 132 9.56 -18.68 4.70
N ILE A 133 9.22 -18.88 5.97
CA ILE A 133 9.85 -19.89 6.84
C ILE A 133 9.39 -21.30 6.44
N GLU A 134 8.12 -21.48 6.10
CA GLU A 134 7.55 -22.77 5.68
C GLU A 134 8.10 -23.22 4.32
N ASP A 135 8.21 -22.29 3.36
CA ASP A 135 8.50 -22.63 1.96
C ASP A 135 9.99 -22.64 1.61
N TYR A 136 10.90 -22.12 2.46
CA TYR A 136 12.37 -22.05 2.23
C TYR A 136 12.79 -21.74 0.77
N THR A 137 12.04 -20.87 0.08
CA THR A 137 12.27 -20.54 -1.34
C THR A 137 13.03 -19.22 -1.47
N SER A 138 14.08 -19.24 -2.29
CA SER A 138 15.01 -18.12 -2.49
C SER A 138 14.46 -16.95 -3.34
N ASP A 139 13.23 -17.08 -3.86
CA ASP A 139 12.67 -16.12 -4.83
C ASP A 139 11.86 -14.98 -4.18
N TYR A 140 11.62 -15.04 -2.87
CA TYR A 140 10.90 -14.00 -2.12
C TYR A 140 11.86 -13.02 -1.42
N PRO A 141 11.37 -11.83 -1.01
CA PRO A 141 12.18 -10.94 -0.18
C PRO A 141 12.78 -11.72 0.99
N PRO A 142 14.09 -11.59 1.28
CA PRO A 142 14.71 -12.37 2.34
C PRO A 142 13.98 -12.16 3.67
N VAL A 143 13.86 -13.20 4.49
CA VAL A 143 13.25 -13.13 5.84
C VAL A 143 13.83 -11.96 6.65
N ALA A 144 15.15 -11.72 6.53
CA ALA A 144 15.84 -10.58 7.15
C ALA A 144 15.28 -9.21 6.71
N HIS A 145 14.93 -9.06 5.43
CA HIS A 145 14.30 -7.84 4.91
C HIS A 145 12.89 -7.66 5.49
N THR A 146 12.11 -8.73 5.60
CA THR A 146 10.79 -8.67 6.23
C THR A 146 10.88 -8.25 7.71
N TYR A 147 11.83 -8.80 8.47
CA TYR A 147 12.08 -8.38 9.86
C TYR A 147 12.48 -6.92 9.99
N LEU A 148 13.33 -6.42 9.08
CA LEU A 148 13.74 -5.02 9.04
C LEU A 148 12.52 -4.10 8.92
N ILE A 149 11.62 -4.38 7.98
CA ILE A 149 10.39 -3.59 7.78
C ILE A 149 9.49 -3.64 9.01
N VAL A 150 9.32 -4.82 9.62
CA VAL A 150 8.51 -4.98 10.84
C VAL A 150 9.07 -4.11 11.98
N GLY A 151 10.39 -4.14 12.19
CA GLY A 151 11.07 -3.29 13.19
C GLY A 151 10.82 -1.80 12.96
N ASP A 152 10.94 -1.36 11.70
CA ASP A 152 10.64 0.00 11.27
C ASP A 152 9.20 0.42 11.61
N ILE A 153 8.22 -0.44 11.34
CA ILE A 153 6.81 -0.16 11.61
C ILE A 153 6.57 0.04 13.10
N TYR A 154 7.18 -0.79 13.95
CA TYR A 154 7.05 -0.65 15.40
C TYR A 154 7.62 0.67 15.91
N ASP A 155 8.80 1.08 15.42
CA ASP A 155 9.39 2.37 15.79
C ASP A 155 8.46 3.54 15.42
N LYS A 156 7.96 3.54 14.17
CA LYS A 156 7.05 4.57 13.66
C LYS A 156 5.71 4.60 14.37
N ASN A 157 5.12 3.45 14.67
CA ASN A 157 3.85 3.37 15.41
C ASN A 157 4.03 3.88 16.85
N GLY A 158 5.18 3.58 17.49
CA GLY A 158 5.57 4.14 18.77
C GLY A 158 5.65 5.67 18.75
N ILE A 159 6.37 6.24 17.79
CA ILE A 159 6.50 7.70 17.59
C ILE A 159 5.11 8.35 17.39
N LEU A 160 4.24 7.74 16.58
CA LEU A 160 2.91 8.29 16.29
C LEU A 160 1.99 8.25 17.52
N ASN A 161 2.07 7.19 18.33
CA ASN A 161 1.33 7.09 19.59
C ASN A 161 1.81 8.14 20.60
N GLN A 162 3.11 8.35 20.72
CA GLN A 162 3.68 9.41 21.56
C GLN A 162 3.24 10.80 21.11
N ALA A 163 3.30 11.10 19.80
CA ALA A 163 2.85 12.38 19.26
C ALA A 163 1.37 12.63 19.59
N LYS A 164 0.49 11.65 19.38
CA LYS A 164 -0.95 11.75 19.70
C LYS A 164 -1.22 12.00 21.18
N GLN A 165 -0.41 11.45 22.08
CA GLN A 165 -0.54 11.71 23.52
C GLN A 165 -0.16 13.15 23.86
N ASN A 166 0.93 13.65 23.30
CA ASN A 166 1.38 15.03 23.50
C ASN A 166 0.41 16.07 22.91
N TYR A 167 -0.26 15.77 21.79
CA TYR A 167 -1.27 16.66 21.18
C TYR A 167 -2.60 16.73 21.95
N LYS A 168 -2.86 15.82 22.89
CA LYS A 168 -4.10 15.79 23.70
C LYS A 168 -3.93 16.42 25.09
N GLN A 169 -2.74 16.90 25.42
CA GLN A 169 -2.42 17.64 26.65
C GLN A 169 -2.45 19.15 26.38
#